data_AF-A0A1H0AYG8-F1
#
_entry.id   AF-A0A1H0AYG8-F1
#
_cell.length_a   1.000
_cell.length_b   1.000
_cell.length_c   1.000
_cell.angle_alpha   90.00
_cell.angle_beta   90.00
_cell.angle_gamma   90.00
#
_symmetry.space_group_name_H-M   'P 1'
#
loop_
_entity.id
_entity.type
_entity.pdbx_description
1 polymer ?
#
loop_
_entity_poly.entity_id
_entity_poly.type
_entity_poly.pdbx_seq_one_letter_code
_entity_poly.pdbx_strand_id
1 'polypeptide(L)'
;MRVHTLGDGEPALVVVVGQHGDESCGERAMERLLADEDLELTGAVTFVVANERAAELEQRFVDEDLNRAYPGDPEAASHEARLASELLDAVGDRAVLDLHSTVSTEEPFALYQRLTSRSRQLLERTGLDRAVDIRTEPGGLTQHVDGVAVECGYKGSEAAVDNAERVLRNVLAAYDVVAGEAAISEPTVFEVAERVDGAGYEFLGENFVVVPAGEPFARRGEEELTREKPFYPVLMSTDGYDESVGFTAQLRGPLSTVPDDE
;
A
#
# COMPACT_ATOMS: atom_id res chain seq x y z
N MET A 1 8.85 -16.25 -6.03
CA MET A 1 9.34 -14.99 -5.47
C MET A 1 10.78 -14.80 -5.93
N ARG A 2 11.10 -13.60 -6.40
CA ARG A 2 12.48 -13.19 -6.72
C ARG A 2 12.94 -12.17 -5.70
N VAL A 3 14.15 -12.36 -5.21
CA VAL A 3 14.83 -11.40 -4.32
C VAL A 3 16.06 -10.88 -5.05
N HIS A 4 16.18 -9.56 -5.13
CA HIS A 4 17.28 -8.87 -5.79
C HIS A 4 17.85 -7.82 -4.84
N THR A 5 19.16 -7.81 -4.61
CA THR A 5 19.79 -6.77 -3.79
C THR A 5 20.67 -5.91 -4.68
N LEU A 6 20.49 -4.59 -4.58
CA LEU A 6 21.32 -3.58 -5.21
C LEU A 6 22.23 -2.93 -4.18
N GLY A 7 23.44 -2.56 -4.61
CA GLY A 7 24.41 -1.84 -3.80
C GLY A 7 25.23 -2.72 -2.86
N ASP A 8 26.21 -2.11 -2.20
CA ASP A 8 27.10 -2.76 -1.24
C ASP A 8 26.64 -2.49 0.20
N GLY A 9 26.77 -3.48 1.08
CA GLY A 9 26.44 -3.39 2.50
C GLY A 9 25.19 -4.17 2.89
N GLU A 10 24.73 -3.99 4.13
CA GLU A 10 23.50 -4.61 4.63
C GLU A 10 22.30 -3.68 4.37
N PRO A 11 21.31 -4.09 3.54
CA PRO A 11 20.17 -3.24 3.21
C PRO A 11 19.31 -2.92 4.43
N ALA A 12 19.11 -1.62 4.72
CA ALA A 12 18.20 -1.18 5.77
C ALA A 12 16.71 -1.19 5.35
N LEU A 13 16.47 -1.22 4.04
CA LEU A 13 15.15 -1.14 3.40
C LEU A 13 14.93 -2.35 2.49
N VAL A 14 13.72 -2.89 2.54
CA VAL A 14 13.20 -3.84 1.55
C VAL A 14 12.02 -3.21 0.83
N VAL A 15 12.03 -3.24 -0.50
CA VAL A 15 10.92 -2.82 -1.34
C VAL A 15 10.21 -4.08 -1.85
N VAL A 16 8.95 -4.25 -1.48
CA VAL A 16 8.11 -5.35 -1.91
C VAL A 16 7.18 -4.86 -3.00
N VAL A 17 7.09 -5.64 -4.09
CA VAL A 17 6.21 -5.38 -5.23
C VAL A 17 5.52 -6.67 -5.65
N GLY A 18 4.38 -6.55 -6.33
CA GLY A 18 3.71 -7.69 -6.94
C GLY A 18 3.21 -8.73 -5.92
N GLN A 19 2.75 -8.29 -4.75
CA GLN A 19 2.00 -9.19 -3.85
C GLN A 19 0.71 -9.69 -4.51
N HIS A 20 0.05 -8.81 -5.25
CA HIS A 20 -1.04 -9.15 -6.14
C HIS A 20 -0.53 -9.17 -7.58
N GLY A 21 -0.79 -10.25 -8.30
CA GLY A 21 -0.24 -10.45 -9.65
C GLY A 21 -0.81 -9.52 -10.72
N ASP A 22 -1.97 -8.91 -10.47
CA ASP A 22 -2.63 -7.96 -11.37
C ASP A 22 -2.25 -6.48 -11.08
N GLU A 23 -1.31 -6.23 -10.17
CA GLU A 23 -0.84 -4.89 -9.77
C GLU A 23 0.62 -4.67 -10.21
N SER A 24 0.82 -4.37 -11.49
CA SER A 24 2.17 -4.28 -12.09
C SER A 24 2.94 -2.97 -11.85
N CYS A 25 2.33 -1.96 -11.21
CA CYS A 25 2.92 -0.62 -11.10
C CYS A 25 4.27 -0.61 -10.36
N GLY A 26 4.38 -1.33 -9.24
CA GLY A 26 5.60 -1.42 -8.44
C GLY A 26 6.72 -2.15 -9.17
N GLU A 27 6.42 -3.28 -9.82
CA GLU A 27 7.42 -4.04 -10.58
C GLU A 27 7.93 -3.21 -11.77
N ARG A 28 7.04 -2.55 -12.52
CA ARG A 28 7.43 -1.68 -13.62
C ARG A 28 8.26 -0.48 -13.16
N ALA A 29 7.94 0.12 -12.01
CA ALA A 29 8.74 1.20 -11.43
C ALA A 29 10.15 0.72 -11.03
N MET A 30 10.25 -0.47 -10.44
CA MET A 30 11.54 -1.12 -10.14
C MET A 30 12.33 -1.39 -11.44
N GLU A 31 11.69 -1.92 -12.48
CA GLU A 31 12.34 -2.16 -13.77
C GLU A 31 12.86 -0.87 -14.41
N ARG A 32 12.08 0.22 -14.38
CA ARG A 32 12.52 1.55 -14.85
C ARG A 32 13.73 2.06 -14.07
N LEU A 33 13.72 1.90 -12.75
CA LEU A 33 14.86 2.24 -11.90
C LEU A 33 16.11 1.41 -12.26
N LEU A 34 15.96 0.09 -12.43
CA LEU A 34 17.06 -0.81 -12.77
C LEU A 34 17.63 -0.59 -14.17
N ALA A 35 16.82 -0.07 -15.09
CA ALA A 35 17.22 0.26 -16.45
C ALA A 35 17.89 1.65 -16.57
N ASP A 36 17.89 2.44 -15.50
CA ASP A 36 18.48 3.77 -15.46
C ASP A 36 20.02 3.68 -15.42
N GLU A 37 20.67 3.92 -16.56
CA GLU A 37 22.14 3.85 -16.70
C GLU A 37 22.86 4.93 -15.87
N ASP A 38 22.16 6.01 -15.49
CA ASP A 38 22.68 7.10 -14.69
C ASP A 38 22.42 6.90 -13.18
N LEU A 39 21.89 5.73 -12.77
CA LEU A 39 21.61 5.42 -11.37
C LEU A 39 22.91 5.29 -10.55
N GLU A 40 23.16 6.27 -9.68
CA GLU A 40 24.27 6.24 -8.73
C GLU A 40 23.81 5.68 -7.37
N LEU A 41 24.28 4.47 -7.04
CA LEU A 41 24.02 3.83 -5.75
C LEU A 41 25.01 4.32 -4.69
N THR A 42 24.49 4.82 -3.58
CA THR A 42 25.24 5.25 -2.39
C THR A 42 25.05 4.33 -1.19
N GLY A 43 24.11 3.38 -1.27
CA GLY A 43 23.80 2.40 -0.25
C GLY A 43 23.17 1.16 -0.86
N ALA A 44 22.57 0.30 -0.02
CA ALA A 44 21.99 -0.97 -0.44
C ALA A 44 20.49 -1.08 -0.17
N VAL A 45 19.76 -1.71 -1.09
CA VAL A 45 18.34 -2.01 -0.99
C VAL A 45 18.06 -3.42 -1.49
N THR A 46 17.13 -4.13 -0.83
CA THR A 46 16.59 -5.38 -1.35
C THR A 46 15.23 -5.13 -1.99
N PHE A 47 15.04 -5.61 -3.21
CA PHE A 47 13.76 -5.72 -3.89
C PHE A 47 13.24 -7.15 -3.79
N VAL A 48 11.93 -7.29 -3.58
CA VAL A 48 11.23 -8.56 -3.60
C VAL A 48 10.05 -8.48 -4.56
N VAL A 49 10.06 -9.29 -5.61
CA VAL A 49 8.90 -9.54 -6.47
C VAL A 49 8.18 -10.76 -5.90
N ALA A 50 7.07 -10.53 -5.19
CA ALA A 50 6.46 -11.51 -4.29
C ALA A 50 5.78 -12.65 -5.05
N ASN A 51 4.62 -12.40 -5.69
CA ASN A 51 3.75 -13.42 -6.25
C ASN A 51 3.87 -13.53 -7.78
N GLU A 52 5.06 -13.89 -8.27
CA GLU A 52 5.33 -14.07 -9.70
C GLU A 52 4.35 -15.03 -10.38
N ARG A 53 3.88 -16.06 -9.67
CA ARG A 53 2.93 -17.02 -10.23
C ARG A 53 1.57 -16.39 -10.50
N ALA A 54 1.07 -15.54 -9.60
CA ALA A 54 -0.14 -14.78 -9.83
C ALA A 54 0.05 -13.77 -10.98
N ALA A 55 1.23 -13.15 -11.08
CA ALA A 55 1.57 -12.22 -12.14
C ALA A 55 1.61 -12.89 -13.54
N GLU A 56 2.21 -14.08 -13.65
CA GLU A 56 2.19 -14.90 -14.87
C GLU A 56 0.77 -15.27 -15.33
N LEU A 57 -0.17 -15.34 -14.39
CA LEU A 57 -1.59 -15.63 -14.66
C LEU A 57 -2.43 -14.35 -14.86
N GLU A 58 -1.84 -13.16 -14.70
CA GLU A 58 -2.53 -11.86 -14.70
C GLU A 58 -3.71 -11.84 -13.71
N GLN A 59 -3.53 -12.47 -12.54
CA GLN A 59 -4.54 -12.61 -11.50
C GLN A 59 -4.06 -11.99 -10.19
N ARG A 60 -5.00 -11.56 -9.35
CA ARG A 60 -4.70 -11.05 -8.01
C ARG A 60 -3.94 -12.09 -7.18
N PHE A 61 -4.36 -13.35 -7.23
CA PHE A 61 -3.76 -14.47 -6.50
C PHE A 61 -4.04 -15.81 -7.22
N VAL A 62 -3.40 -16.88 -6.76
CA VAL A 62 -3.52 -18.25 -7.27
C VAL A 62 -4.53 -19.05 -6.46
N ASP A 63 -4.30 -19.24 -5.15
CA ASP A 63 -5.14 -20.06 -4.28
C ASP A 63 -5.97 -19.19 -3.30
N GLU A 64 -5.36 -18.18 -2.66
CA GLU A 64 -6.02 -17.22 -1.77
C GLU A 64 -5.31 -15.86 -1.77
N ASP A 65 -5.95 -14.80 -1.25
CA ASP A 65 -5.33 -13.47 -1.22
C ASP A 65 -4.11 -13.46 -0.27
N LEU A 66 -2.91 -13.16 -0.83
CA LEU A 66 -1.65 -13.11 -0.07
C LEU A 66 -1.72 -12.13 1.12
N ASN A 67 -2.40 -10.99 0.95
CA ASN A 67 -2.58 -10.03 2.03
C ASN A 67 -3.53 -10.51 3.13
N ARG A 68 -4.18 -11.67 2.97
CA ARG A 68 -4.96 -12.34 4.03
C ARG A 68 -4.29 -13.62 4.53
N ALA A 69 -3.17 -14.01 3.95
CA ALA A 69 -2.48 -15.26 4.26
C ALA A 69 -1.40 -15.11 5.36
N TYR A 70 -0.97 -13.89 5.70
CA TYR A 70 0.02 -13.66 6.76
C TYR A 70 -0.46 -14.15 8.15
N PRO A 71 0.41 -14.73 8.99
CA PRO A 71 1.87 -14.88 8.82
C PRO A 71 2.29 -16.06 7.93
N GLY A 72 1.35 -16.79 7.34
CA GLY A 72 1.63 -17.93 6.48
C GLY A 72 1.97 -19.22 7.23
N ASP A 73 2.22 -20.27 6.45
CA ASP A 73 2.71 -21.56 6.92
C ASP A 73 3.54 -22.21 5.79
N PRO A 74 4.84 -22.51 6.01
CA PRO A 74 5.72 -23.08 4.98
C PRO A 74 5.29 -24.47 4.50
N GLU A 75 4.48 -25.19 5.29
CA GLU A 75 3.96 -26.51 4.96
C GLU A 75 2.50 -26.47 4.47
N ALA A 76 1.90 -25.28 4.32
CA ALA A 76 0.54 -25.13 3.82
C ALA A 76 0.39 -25.68 2.41
N ALA A 77 -0.83 -26.11 2.06
CA ALA A 77 -1.16 -26.53 0.70
C ALA A 77 -1.30 -25.34 -0.27
N SER A 78 -1.78 -24.20 0.24
CA SER A 78 -1.93 -22.94 -0.50
C SER A 78 -0.58 -22.36 -0.92
N HIS A 79 -0.51 -21.87 -2.16
CA HIS A 79 0.64 -21.13 -2.67
C HIS A 79 0.90 -19.85 -1.85
N GLU A 80 -0.12 -19.04 -1.62
CA GLU A 80 0.03 -17.78 -0.89
C GLU A 80 0.36 -17.96 0.59
N ALA A 81 -0.15 -18.98 1.26
CA ALA A 81 0.22 -19.26 2.66
C ALA A 81 1.71 -19.61 2.81
N ARG A 82 2.27 -20.41 1.89
CA ARG A 82 3.73 -20.68 1.89
C ARG A 82 4.53 -19.42 1.55
N LEU A 83 4.06 -18.67 0.55
CA LEU A 83 4.70 -17.43 0.11
C LEU A 83 4.71 -16.36 1.21
N ALA A 84 3.65 -16.24 2.00
CA ALA A 84 3.59 -15.31 3.12
C ALA A 84 4.67 -15.61 4.17
N SER A 85 4.89 -16.89 4.49
CA SER A 85 5.98 -17.30 5.39
C SER A 85 7.36 -16.99 4.78
N GLU A 86 7.56 -17.32 3.50
CA GLU A 86 8.82 -17.06 2.79
C GLU A 86 9.13 -15.56 2.70
N LEU A 87 8.11 -14.74 2.46
CA LEU A 87 8.24 -13.29 2.36
C LEU A 87 8.58 -12.67 3.71
N LEU A 88 7.96 -13.11 4.81
CA LEU A 88 8.33 -12.65 6.16
C LEU A 88 9.78 -12.99 6.51
N ASP A 89 10.24 -14.21 6.19
CA ASP A 89 11.63 -14.59 6.38
C ASP A 89 12.57 -13.73 5.51
N ALA A 90 12.18 -13.45 4.26
CA ALA A 90 12.98 -12.68 3.32
C ALA A 90 13.10 -11.20 3.69
N VAL A 91 12.08 -10.59 4.31
CA VAL A 91 12.13 -9.18 4.77
C VAL A 91 12.79 -9.06 6.15
N GLY A 92 12.61 -10.03 7.05
CA GLY A 92 13.16 -9.99 8.41
C GLY A 92 12.82 -8.69 9.16
N ASP A 93 13.76 -8.18 9.96
CA ASP A 93 13.55 -7.00 10.81
C ASP A 93 13.79 -5.64 10.11
N ARG A 94 13.87 -5.61 8.78
CA ARG A 94 14.15 -4.39 8.00
C ARG A 94 12.89 -3.54 7.81
N ALA A 95 13.08 -2.25 7.47
CA ALA A 95 11.97 -1.42 7.05
C ALA A 95 11.39 -1.95 5.72
N VAL A 96 10.07 -1.93 5.56
CA VAL A 96 9.41 -2.44 4.35
C VAL A 96 8.58 -1.36 3.67
N LEU A 97 8.87 -1.07 2.40
CA LEU A 97 8.00 -0.32 1.50
C LEU A 97 7.26 -1.31 0.59
N ASP A 98 5.93 -1.36 0.66
CA ASP A 98 5.10 -2.29 -0.10
C ASP A 98 4.29 -1.52 -1.14
N LEU A 99 4.54 -1.74 -2.44
CA LEU A 99 3.92 -0.96 -3.51
C LEU A 99 2.72 -1.68 -4.13
N HIS A 100 1.57 -1.02 -4.06
CA HIS A 100 0.27 -1.48 -4.54
C HIS A 100 -0.35 -0.52 -5.55
N SER A 101 -1.44 -0.97 -6.16
CA SER A 101 -2.35 -0.08 -6.90
C SER A 101 -3.79 -0.35 -6.52
N THR A 102 -4.61 0.69 -6.61
CA THR A 102 -6.00 0.67 -6.20
C THR A 102 -6.93 0.89 -7.38
N VAL A 103 -8.22 0.77 -7.14
CA VAL A 103 -9.31 1.02 -8.09
C VAL A 103 -10.17 2.20 -7.63
N SER A 104 -9.70 2.93 -6.60
CA SER A 104 -10.47 3.95 -5.88
C SER A 104 -10.10 5.40 -6.22
N THR A 105 -8.83 5.68 -6.49
CA THR A 105 -8.34 7.04 -6.77
C THR A 105 -7.05 7.02 -7.60
N GLU A 106 -6.77 8.12 -8.29
CA GLU A 106 -5.51 8.35 -9.00
C GLU A 106 -4.39 8.84 -8.09
N GLU A 107 -4.74 9.58 -7.03
CA GLU A 107 -3.75 10.22 -6.16
C GLU A 107 -3.15 9.18 -5.19
N PRO A 108 -1.81 9.07 -5.11
CA PRO A 108 -1.18 8.08 -4.26
C PRO A 108 -1.25 8.45 -2.79
N PHE A 109 -1.36 7.45 -1.93
CA PHE A 109 -1.37 7.62 -0.47
C PHE A 109 -0.75 6.42 0.23
N ALA A 110 -0.25 6.67 1.44
CA ALA A 110 0.36 5.64 2.28
C ALA A 110 -0.67 4.96 3.19
N LEU A 111 -0.41 3.71 3.53
CA LEU A 111 -1.16 2.87 4.45
C LEU A 111 -0.20 2.36 5.54
N TYR A 112 -0.66 2.29 6.78
CA TYR A 112 0.08 1.63 7.86
C TYR A 112 -0.85 0.88 8.80
N GLN A 113 -0.36 -0.22 9.36
CA GLN A 113 -1.06 -1.01 10.40
C GLN A 113 -0.37 -0.94 11.76
N ARG A 114 0.91 -0.57 11.77
CA ARG A 114 1.73 -0.37 12.97
C ARG A 114 2.45 0.95 12.85
N LEU A 115 2.35 1.81 13.85
CA LEU A 115 3.00 3.10 13.90
C LEU A 115 4.15 3.09 14.92
N THR A 116 5.21 2.35 14.59
CA THR A 116 6.47 2.42 15.32
C THR A 116 7.25 3.64 14.87
N SER A 117 8.30 4.02 15.61
CA SER A 117 9.16 5.13 15.19
C SER A 117 9.84 4.89 13.84
N ARG A 118 9.97 3.64 13.39
CA ARG A 118 10.51 3.29 12.06
C ARG A 118 9.46 3.44 10.97
N SER A 119 8.24 2.92 11.14
CA SER A 119 7.19 3.09 10.15
C SER A 119 6.72 4.55 10.06
N ARG A 120 6.75 5.32 11.17
CA ARG A 120 6.56 6.78 11.13
C ARG A 120 7.58 7.46 10.23
N GLN A 121 8.87 7.20 10.45
CA GLN A 121 9.92 7.77 9.61
C GLN A 121 9.73 7.36 8.14
N LEU A 122 9.32 6.12 7.88
CA LEU A 122 9.04 5.67 6.52
C LEU A 122 7.83 6.41 5.91
N LEU A 123 6.76 6.65 6.66
CA LEU A 123 5.60 7.44 6.20
C LEU A 123 6.03 8.85 5.77
N GLU A 124 6.82 9.55 6.59
CA GLU A 124 7.35 10.87 6.26
C GLU A 124 8.24 10.84 5.01
N ARG A 125 9.06 9.78 4.87
CA ARG A 125 9.97 9.57 3.74
C ARG A 125 9.29 9.09 2.46
N THR A 126 8.00 8.73 2.50
CA THR A 126 7.25 8.51 1.25
C THR A 126 7.08 9.82 0.47
N GLY A 127 7.11 10.97 1.16
CA GLY A 127 6.86 12.28 0.56
C GLY A 127 5.39 12.50 0.17
N LEU A 128 4.48 11.62 0.58
CA LEU A 128 3.06 11.68 0.25
C LEU A 128 2.30 12.58 1.23
N ASP A 129 1.20 13.18 0.76
CA ASP A 129 0.38 14.12 1.54
C ASP A 129 -0.63 13.42 2.47
N ARG A 130 -0.90 12.14 2.25
CA ARG A 130 -1.94 11.38 2.96
C ARG A 130 -1.42 10.05 3.45
N ALA A 131 -1.82 9.70 4.67
CA ALA A 131 -1.60 8.40 5.27
C ALA A 131 -2.93 7.87 5.83
N VAL A 132 -3.14 6.57 5.74
CA VAL A 132 -4.32 5.91 6.28
C VAL A 132 -3.90 4.89 7.33
N ASP A 133 -4.49 5.02 8.50
CA ASP A 133 -4.40 4.02 9.55
C ASP A 133 -5.41 2.91 9.26
N ILE A 134 -4.88 1.72 8.93
CA ILE A 134 -5.64 0.51 8.64
C ILE A 134 -5.38 -0.57 9.70
N ARG A 135 -4.96 -0.22 10.91
CA ARG A 135 -4.64 -1.19 11.98
C ARG A 135 -5.78 -2.14 12.35
N THR A 136 -7.02 -1.74 12.06
CA THR A 136 -8.22 -2.55 12.31
C THR A 136 -8.49 -3.56 11.20
N GLU A 137 -7.86 -3.40 10.03
CA GLU A 137 -7.99 -4.34 8.92
C GLU A 137 -7.14 -5.59 9.16
N PRO A 138 -7.71 -6.79 8.98
CA PRO A 138 -7.00 -8.04 9.28
C PRO A 138 -6.01 -8.44 8.18
N GLY A 139 -4.85 -8.96 8.56
CA GLY A 139 -3.85 -9.44 7.61
C GLY A 139 -2.94 -8.31 7.13
N GLY A 140 -2.25 -8.51 6.02
CA GLY A 140 -1.33 -7.54 5.43
C GLY A 140 0.09 -7.67 5.95
N LEU A 141 1.07 -7.48 5.07
CA LEU A 141 2.49 -7.55 5.43
C LEU A 141 2.83 -6.57 6.56
N THR A 142 2.29 -5.35 6.48
CA THR A 142 2.59 -4.27 7.43
C THR A 142 2.07 -4.51 8.85
N GLN A 143 1.23 -5.52 9.07
CA GLN A 143 0.84 -5.97 10.41
C GLN A 143 1.97 -6.72 11.12
N HIS A 144 2.91 -7.30 10.37
CA HIS A 144 3.96 -8.17 10.88
C HIS A 144 5.35 -7.52 10.91
N VAL A 145 5.54 -6.41 10.20
CA VAL A 145 6.83 -5.73 10.04
C VAL A 145 6.70 -4.23 10.33
N ASP A 146 7.82 -3.55 10.48
CA ASP A 146 7.85 -2.08 10.45
C ASP A 146 7.78 -1.62 8.98
N GLY A 147 6.57 -1.54 8.45
CA GLY A 147 6.36 -1.26 7.03
C GLY A 147 5.27 -0.23 6.74
N VAL A 148 5.31 0.28 5.51
CA VAL A 148 4.33 1.18 4.91
C VAL A 148 3.96 0.62 3.55
N ALA A 149 2.67 0.45 3.31
CA ALA A 149 2.15 0.16 1.99
C ALA A 149 1.78 1.46 1.27
N VAL A 150 1.90 1.52 -0.05
CA VAL A 150 1.53 2.68 -0.85
C VAL A 150 0.60 2.25 -1.96
N GLU A 151 -0.58 2.84 -1.98
CA GLU A 151 -1.50 2.75 -3.10
C GLU A 151 -1.07 3.78 -4.14
N CYS A 152 -0.51 3.34 -5.25
CA CYS A 152 0.14 4.23 -6.23
C CYS A 152 -0.83 4.92 -7.18
N GLY A 153 -2.12 4.57 -7.14
CA GLY A 153 -3.17 5.09 -8.02
C GLY A 153 -3.90 3.97 -8.76
N TYR A 154 -4.61 4.31 -9.84
CA TYR A 154 -5.46 3.36 -10.57
C TYR A 154 -4.68 2.17 -11.14
N LYS A 155 -5.13 0.95 -10.82
CA LYS A 155 -4.59 -0.32 -11.30
C LYS A 155 -4.56 -0.35 -12.83
N GLY A 156 -3.42 -0.77 -13.38
CA GLY A 156 -3.19 -0.85 -14.82
C GLY A 156 -2.93 0.51 -15.52
N SER A 157 -2.87 1.62 -14.78
CA SER A 157 -2.57 2.94 -15.38
C SER A 157 -1.07 3.24 -15.42
N GLU A 158 -0.63 4.01 -16.43
CA GLU A 158 0.74 4.55 -16.47
C GLU A 158 0.98 5.54 -15.33
N ALA A 159 -0.05 6.32 -14.94
CA ALA A 159 0.04 7.26 -13.82
C ALA A 159 0.40 6.55 -12.51
N ALA A 160 -0.13 5.34 -12.26
CA ALA A 160 0.26 4.54 -11.10
C ALA A 160 1.73 4.10 -11.16
N VAL A 161 2.26 3.80 -12.35
CA VAL A 161 3.69 3.47 -12.53
C VAL A 161 4.57 4.70 -12.27
N ASP A 162 4.19 5.86 -12.80
CA ASP A 162 4.91 7.12 -12.58
C ASP A 162 4.90 7.52 -11.09
N ASN A 163 3.77 7.34 -10.41
CA ASN A 163 3.65 7.55 -8.97
C ASN A 163 4.51 6.58 -8.17
N ALA A 164 4.49 5.28 -8.51
CA ALA A 164 5.32 4.26 -7.89
C ALA A 164 6.81 4.57 -8.04
N GLU A 165 7.26 4.98 -9.24
CA GLU A 165 8.64 5.38 -9.49
C GLU A 165 9.04 6.62 -8.69
N ARG A 166 8.17 7.63 -8.62
CA ARG A 166 8.41 8.84 -7.82
C ARG A 166 8.59 8.50 -6.34
N VAL A 167 7.68 7.70 -5.78
CA VAL A 167 7.73 7.28 -4.36
C VAL A 167 8.97 6.43 -4.12
N LEU A 168 9.26 5.47 -5.00
CA LEU A 168 10.43 4.60 -4.90
C LEU A 168 11.72 5.42 -4.86
N ARG A 169 11.95 6.30 -5.84
CA ARG A 169 13.15 7.15 -5.88
C ARG A 169 13.27 8.06 -4.65
N ASN A 170 12.15 8.62 -4.17
CA ASN A 170 12.15 9.46 -2.98
C ASN A 170 12.55 8.68 -1.71
N VAL A 171 11.96 7.49 -1.51
CA VAL A 171 12.29 6.64 -0.36
C VAL A 171 13.73 6.15 -0.45
N LEU A 172 14.21 5.75 -1.63
CA LEU A 172 15.61 5.33 -1.81
C LEU A 172 16.59 6.47 -1.49
N ALA A 173 16.30 7.69 -1.93
CA ALA A 173 17.11 8.86 -1.57
C ALA A 173 17.08 9.13 -0.06
N ALA A 174 15.91 8.96 0.58
CA ALA A 174 15.75 9.17 2.02
C ALA A 174 16.45 8.12 2.90
N TYR A 175 16.83 6.99 2.30
CA TYR A 175 17.62 5.92 2.92
C TYR A 175 19.08 5.94 2.46
N ASP A 176 19.53 7.01 1.79
CA ASP A 176 20.87 7.16 1.24
C ASP A 176 21.27 5.99 0.29
N VAL A 177 20.29 5.37 -0.37
CA VAL A 177 20.52 4.28 -1.33
C VAL A 177 20.87 4.82 -2.72
N VAL A 178 20.25 5.93 -3.11
CA VAL A 178 20.53 6.64 -4.37
C VAL A 178 20.90 8.08 -4.06
N ALA A 179 21.75 8.68 -4.90
CA ALA A 179 22.08 10.09 -4.76
C ALA A 179 20.86 10.99 -5.01
N GLY A 180 20.62 11.99 -4.16
CA GLY A 180 19.56 12.97 -4.33
C GLY A 180 19.07 13.57 -3.01
N GLU A 181 18.27 14.63 -3.11
CA GLU A 181 17.54 15.18 -1.96
C GLU A 181 16.16 14.50 -1.88
N ALA A 182 15.85 13.91 -0.73
CA ALA A 182 14.54 13.33 -0.47
C ALA A 182 13.56 14.38 0.05
N ALA A 183 12.33 14.33 -0.45
CA ALA A 183 11.21 15.03 0.16
C ALA A 183 10.77 14.28 1.43
N ILE A 184 10.63 15.02 2.52
CA ILE A 184 10.05 14.57 3.78
C ILE A 184 8.72 15.31 3.95
N SER A 185 7.63 14.57 4.10
CA SER A 185 6.28 15.14 4.24
C SER A 185 5.73 14.99 5.66
N GLU A 186 4.70 15.77 5.98
CA GLU A 186 3.86 15.61 7.18
C GLU A 186 2.45 15.18 6.70
N PRO A 187 2.20 13.89 6.45
CA PRO A 187 0.95 13.46 5.85
C PRO A 187 -0.24 13.70 6.78
N THR A 188 -1.38 14.04 6.19
CA THR A 188 -2.66 14.05 6.89
C THR A 188 -3.16 12.63 7.09
N VAL A 189 -3.48 12.27 8.33
CA VAL A 189 -3.88 10.92 8.73
C VAL A 189 -5.40 10.77 8.73
N PHE A 190 -5.87 9.72 8.06
CA PHE A 190 -7.24 9.23 8.09
C PHE A 190 -7.28 7.86 8.76
N GLU A 191 -8.06 7.70 9.81
CA GLU A 191 -8.18 6.42 10.52
C GLU A 191 -9.43 5.68 10.07
N VAL A 192 -9.25 4.47 9.52
CA VAL A 192 -10.37 3.62 9.14
C VAL A 192 -11.23 3.30 10.36
N ALA A 193 -12.53 3.55 10.22
CA ALA A 193 -13.52 3.32 11.26
C ALA A 193 -14.36 2.06 10.99
N GLU A 194 -14.80 1.87 9.75
CA GLU A 194 -15.57 0.68 9.36
C GLU A 194 -15.41 0.34 7.89
N ARG A 195 -15.50 -0.95 7.57
CA ARG A 195 -15.74 -1.44 6.21
C ARG A 195 -17.22 -1.29 5.87
N VAL A 196 -17.51 -0.82 4.66
CA VAL A 196 -18.86 -0.72 4.11
C VAL A 196 -19.11 -1.86 3.15
N ASP A 197 -19.88 -2.84 3.58
CA ASP A 197 -20.28 -3.96 2.73
C ASP A 197 -21.32 -3.53 1.69
N GLY A 198 -21.24 -4.11 0.50
CA GLY A 198 -22.15 -3.83 -0.61
C GLY A 198 -21.54 -4.08 -1.97
N ALA A 199 -22.20 -4.93 -2.75
CA ALA A 199 -21.85 -5.21 -4.15
C ALA A 199 -22.72 -4.39 -5.12
N GLY A 200 -22.11 -3.90 -6.19
CA GLY A 200 -22.80 -3.22 -7.30
C GLY A 200 -23.37 -1.85 -6.95
N TYR A 201 -22.77 -1.18 -5.97
CA TYR A 201 -23.06 0.21 -5.65
C TYR A 201 -22.19 1.15 -6.48
N GLU A 202 -22.80 2.20 -7.04
CA GLU A 202 -22.09 3.36 -7.58
C GLU A 202 -21.64 4.24 -6.41
N PHE A 203 -20.33 4.45 -6.27
CA PHE A 203 -19.78 5.43 -5.33
C PHE A 203 -20.00 6.84 -5.89
N LEU A 204 -20.63 7.71 -5.09
CA LEU A 204 -21.06 9.05 -5.51
C LEU A 204 -20.13 10.17 -5.04
N GLY A 205 -19.18 9.84 -4.16
CA GLY A 205 -18.30 10.81 -3.52
C GLY A 205 -16.91 10.86 -4.15
N GLU A 206 -16.00 11.45 -3.40
CA GLU A 206 -14.57 11.50 -3.71
C GLU A 206 -13.80 10.99 -2.48
N ASN A 207 -12.81 10.13 -2.70
CA ASN A 207 -11.97 9.63 -1.60
C ASN A 207 -11.25 10.81 -0.92
N PHE A 208 -11.13 10.76 0.41
CA PHE A 208 -10.54 11.80 1.26
C PHE A 208 -11.30 13.14 1.31
N VAL A 209 -12.48 13.25 0.68
CA VAL A 209 -13.38 14.41 0.81
C VAL A 209 -14.52 14.07 1.78
N VAL A 210 -14.81 14.98 2.71
CA VAL A 210 -15.84 14.73 3.73
C VAL A 210 -17.22 14.53 3.09
N VAL A 211 -17.91 13.46 3.49
CA VAL A 211 -19.33 13.26 3.22
C VAL A 211 -20.13 13.77 4.43
N PRO A 212 -21.01 14.76 4.26
CA PRO A 212 -21.90 15.24 5.31
C PRO A 212 -22.87 14.17 5.85
N ALA A 213 -23.29 14.35 7.11
CA ALA A 213 -24.32 13.49 7.69
C ALA A 213 -25.62 13.53 6.88
N GLY A 214 -26.17 12.35 6.59
CA GLY A 214 -27.41 12.17 5.83
C GLY A 214 -27.25 12.28 4.31
N GLU A 215 -26.06 12.60 3.80
CA GLU A 215 -25.81 12.65 2.36
C GLU A 215 -25.59 11.24 1.79
N PRO A 216 -26.23 10.87 0.67
CA PRO A 216 -25.96 9.62 -0.02
C PRO A 216 -24.54 9.57 -0.55
N PHE A 217 -23.78 8.53 -0.18
CA PHE A 217 -22.42 8.33 -0.67
C PHE A 217 -22.29 7.16 -1.64
N ALA A 218 -23.28 6.28 -1.69
CA ALA A 218 -23.33 5.19 -2.66
C ALA A 218 -24.77 4.88 -3.06
N ARG A 219 -25.00 4.46 -4.30
CA ARG A 219 -26.34 4.16 -4.83
C ARG A 219 -26.37 2.86 -5.64
N ARG A 220 -27.45 2.09 -5.50
CA ARG A 220 -27.76 0.94 -6.33
C ARG A 220 -29.25 0.94 -6.69
N GLY A 221 -29.57 1.44 -7.89
CA GLY A 221 -30.96 1.66 -8.29
C GLY A 221 -31.62 2.73 -7.42
N GLU A 222 -32.69 2.36 -6.71
CA GLU A 222 -33.39 3.24 -5.76
C GLU A 222 -32.82 3.16 -4.32
N GLU A 223 -31.90 2.23 -4.05
CA GLU A 223 -31.26 2.07 -2.75
C GLU A 223 -30.08 3.03 -2.61
N GLU A 224 -30.02 3.77 -1.50
CA GLU A 224 -28.95 4.71 -1.18
C GLU A 224 -28.34 4.40 0.18
N LEU A 225 -27.01 4.41 0.26
CA LEU A 225 -26.28 4.34 1.52
C LEU A 225 -26.02 5.75 2.04
N THR A 226 -26.39 5.98 3.29
CA THR A 226 -26.15 7.22 4.05
C THR A 226 -25.50 6.90 5.39
N ARG A 227 -25.02 7.93 6.09
CA ARG A 227 -24.49 7.84 7.46
C ARG A 227 -25.03 8.97 8.33
N GLU A 228 -25.30 8.68 9.60
CA GLU A 228 -25.78 9.67 10.58
C GLU A 228 -24.71 10.69 11.00
N LYS A 229 -23.44 10.37 10.78
CA LYS A 229 -22.28 11.21 11.11
C LYS A 229 -21.45 11.47 9.86
N PRO A 230 -20.79 12.63 9.77
CA PRO A 230 -19.86 12.88 8.69
C PRO A 230 -18.67 11.93 8.77
N PHE A 231 -18.13 11.55 7.62
CA PHE A 231 -16.98 10.67 7.51
C PHE A 231 -16.18 11.00 6.24
N TYR A 232 -14.99 10.40 6.11
CA TYR A 232 -14.16 10.49 4.91
C TYR A 232 -14.16 9.13 4.20
N PRO A 233 -14.59 9.03 2.94
CA PRO A 233 -14.43 7.82 2.13
C PRO A 233 -12.95 7.54 1.94
N VAL A 234 -12.53 6.29 2.16
CA VAL A 234 -11.18 5.81 1.84
C VAL A 234 -11.32 4.49 1.11
N LEU A 235 -10.53 4.32 0.05
CA LEU A 235 -10.58 3.12 -0.78
C LEU A 235 -12.04 2.78 -1.20
N MET A 236 -12.88 3.80 -1.42
CA MET A 236 -14.23 3.60 -1.95
C MET A 236 -14.23 3.63 -3.47
N SER A 237 -14.96 2.71 -4.11
CA SER A 237 -15.01 2.62 -5.56
C SER A 237 -16.31 1.95 -6.03
N THR A 238 -16.77 2.33 -7.22
CA THR A 238 -17.91 1.71 -7.90
C THR A 238 -17.60 0.29 -8.37
N ASP A 239 -16.40 0.08 -8.91
CA ASP A 239 -16.02 -1.16 -9.60
C ASP A 239 -14.95 -1.94 -8.83
N GLY A 240 -14.72 -1.58 -7.56
CA GLY A 240 -13.46 -1.91 -6.90
C GLY A 240 -13.40 -3.18 -6.06
N TYR A 241 -14.53 -3.59 -5.49
CA TYR A 241 -14.58 -4.78 -4.63
C TYR A 241 -15.87 -5.56 -4.86
N ASP A 242 -15.76 -6.89 -4.87
CA ASP A 242 -16.89 -7.78 -5.13
C ASP A 242 -17.97 -7.72 -4.04
N GLU A 243 -17.56 -7.44 -2.80
CA GLU A 243 -18.43 -7.54 -1.62
C GLU A 243 -18.50 -6.24 -0.80
N SER A 244 -17.79 -5.17 -1.18
CA SER A 244 -17.75 -3.91 -0.43
C SER A 244 -17.70 -2.67 -1.31
N VAL A 245 -18.16 -1.56 -0.75
CA VAL A 245 -18.02 -0.24 -1.37
C VAL A 245 -16.63 0.34 -1.08
N GLY A 246 -16.12 0.10 0.13
CA GLY A 246 -14.82 0.59 0.63
C GLY A 246 -14.90 0.86 2.13
N PHE A 247 -14.23 1.91 2.62
CA PHE A 247 -14.11 2.18 4.05
C PHE A 247 -14.54 3.60 4.41
N THR A 248 -15.17 3.74 5.58
CA THR A 248 -15.30 5.05 6.21
C THR A 248 -14.09 5.31 7.10
N ALA A 249 -13.66 6.57 7.17
CA ALA A 249 -12.56 7.00 8.01
C ALA A 249 -12.86 8.30 8.76
N GLN A 250 -12.09 8.53 9.83
CA GLN A 250 -12.06 9.78 10.59
C GLN A 250 -10.75 10.53 10.35
N LEU A 251 -10.84 11.84 10.16
CA LEU A 251 -9.66 12.70 10.10
C LEU A 251 -9.00 12.80 11.48
N ARG A 252 -7.72 12.45 11.57
CA ARG A 252 -6.90 12.61 12.79
C ARG A 252 -6.01 13.86 12.75
N GLY A 253 -5.77 14.42 11.56
CA GLY A 253 -4.92 15.59 11.37
C GLY A 253 -3.50 15.21 10.93
N PRO A 254 -2.51 16.09 11.11
CA PRO A 254 -1.12 15.80 10.73
C PRO A 254 -0.55 14.59 11.48
N LEU A 255 0.34 13.84 10.83
CA LEU A 255 0.98 12.64 11.39
C LEU A 255 1.63 12.92 12.77
N SER A 256 2.20 14.10 12.97
CA SER A 256 2.81 14.53 14.24
C SER A 256 1.85 14.57 15.44
N THR A 257 0.54 14.58 15.21
CA THR A 257 -0.48 14.57 16.27
C THR A 257 -0.94 13.16 16.64
N VAL A 258 -0.58 12.14 15.86
CA VAL A 258 -0.92 10.74 16.12
C VAL A 258 0.19 10.15 16.99
N PRO A 259 -0.11 9.50 18.13
CA PRO A 259 0.91 8.86 18.95
C PRO A 259 1.48 7.59 18.28
N ASP A 260 2.74 7.27 18.57
CA ASP A 260 3.32 5.96 18.24
C ASP A 260 2.61 4.85 19.01
N ASP A 261 2.64 3.64 18.46
CA ASP A 261 2.21 2.43 19.17
C ASP A 261 3.16 2.15 20.34
N GLU A 262 2.60 1.71 21.47
CA GLU A 262 3.36 1.28 22.66
C GLU A 262 4.09 -0.06 22.47
#